data_AF-A0A661YZ36-F1
#
_entry.id   AF-A0A661YZ36-F1
#
_cell.length_a   1.000
_cell.length_b   1.000
_cell.length_c   1.000
_cell.angle_alpha   90.00
_cell.angle_beta   90.00
_cell.angle_gamma   90.00
#
_symmetry.space_group_name_H-M   'P 1'
#
loop_
_entity.id
_entity.type
_entity.pdbx_description
1 polymer ?
#
loop_
_entity_poly.entity_id
_entity_poly.type
_entity_poly.pdbx_seq_one_letter_code
_entity_poly.pdbx_strand_id
1 'polypeptide(L)'
;MPTIEQREQLDRLIESALADGKLSKKEIEVLTKKAKSIGIDEDEFLIELDAEKINLKKTKKDNKVGFFNKVIYHRKAGVKMEEVEKGLKEEFLGGGKTEYQEVPVNELIVRLWHVLVPLLFVIIGSGIGYNFYINHTTIDKALANYDFEKARELMGELRCEGSKGLGLIDVDCPRTIQEVKIIQQESHFLIENDQFEKAIHIVKSVEALPYYQELYDNGKITIYYDDLLEGIYIEIMAKISNNTSEYRFEQLQTIYSGIQSNQLRKQLYLSYADSWKKAYPEYFNKLTNNK
;
A
#
# COMPACT_ATOMS: atom_id res chain seq x y z
N MET A 1 -68.40 -13.94 -5.82
CA MET A 1 -67.32 -14.54 -6.63
C MET A 1 -66.63 -13.43 -7.40
N PRO A 2 -65.29 -13.33 -7.35
CA PRO A 2 -64.53 -12.31 -8.07
C PRO A 2 -64.65 -12.48 -9.59
N THR A 3 -64.58 -11.38 -10.33
CA THR A 3 -64.41 -11.43 -11.78
C THR A 3 -63.00 -11.85 -12.16
N ILE A 4 -62.82 -12.43 -13.36
CA ILE A 4 -61.51 -12.89 -13.86
C ILE A 4 -60.47 -11.75 -13.82
N GLU A 5 -60.87 -10.55 -14.24
CA GLU A 5 -60.00 -9.37 -14.26
C GLU A 5 -59.58 -8.92 -12.85
N GLN A 6 -60.50 -8.97 -11.88
CA GLN A 6 -60.20 -8.65 -10.47
C GLN A 6 -59.24 -9.66 -9.83
N ARG A 7 -59.36 -10.94 -10.20
CA ARG A 7 -58.47 -12.00 -9.72
C ARG A 7 -57.05 -11.82 -10.28
N GLU A 8 -56.94 -11.57 -11.58
CA GLU A 8 -55.65 -11.34 -12.24
C GLU A 8 -54.91 -10.10 -11.69
N GLN A 9 -55.64 -9.04 -11.31
CA GLN A 9 -55.07 -7.89 -10.61
C GLN A 9 -54.51 -8.25 -9.23
N LEU A 10 -55.20 -9.12 -8.48
CA LEU A 10 -54.73 -9.59 -7.18
C LEU A 10 -53.48 -10.47 -7.34
N ASP A 11 -53.47 -11.39 -8.30
CA ASP A 11 -52.34 -12.28 -8.56
C ASP A 11 -51.08 -11.49 -8.94
N ARG A 12 -51.20 -10.45 -9.79
CA ARG A 12 -50.07 -9.55 -10.11
C ARG A 12 -49.52 -8.80 -8.89
N LEU A 13 -50.38 -8.41 -7.96
CA LEU A 13 -49.96 -7.75 -6.71
C LEU A 13 -49.23 -8.73 -5.80
N ILE A 14 -49.69 -9.98 -5.72
CA ILE A 14 -49.04 -11.06 -4.98
C ILE A 14 -47.65 -11.32 -5.55
N GLU A 15 -47.53 -11.46 -6.88
CA GLU A 15 -46.25 -11.67 -7.57
C GLU A 15 -45.26 -10.52 -7.30
N SER A 16 -45.74 -9.27 -7.39
CA SER A 16 -44.93 -8.08 -7.15
C SER A 16 -44.44 -8.01 -5.69
N ALA A 17 -45.33 -8.30 -4.74
CA ALA A 17 -45.01 -8.28 -3.31
C ALA A 17 -44.10 -9.44 -2.89
N LEU A 18 -44.10 -10.56 -3.64
CA LEU A 18 -43.23 -11.70 -3.39
C LEU A 18 -41.90 -11.66 -4.16
N ALA A 19 -41.67 -10.63 -4.98
CA ALA A 19 -40.47 -10.50 -5.82
C ALA A 19 -39.16 -10.56 -5.00
N ASP A 20 -39.12 -9.84 -3.88
CA ASP A 20 -37.98 -9.80 -2.95
C ASP A 20 -37.90 -11.03 -2.02
N GLY A 21 -38.94 -11.88 -2.03
CA GLY A 21 -39.06 -13.10 -1.22
C GLY A 21 -39.43 -12.86 0.26
N LYS A 22 -39.83 -11.65 0.65
CA LYS A 22 -40.22 -11.29 2.02
C LYS A 22 -41.46 -10.38 2.04
N LEU A 23 -42.59 -10.92 2.51
CA LEU A 23 -43.77 -10.10 2.78
C LEU A 23 -43.67 -9.41 4.15
N SER A 24 -43.78 -8.08 4.15
CA SER A 24 -43.97 -7.28 5.35
C SER A 24 -45.41 -7.36 5.86
N LYS A 25 -45.62 -7.03 7.15
CA LYS A 25 -46.96 -6.97 7.75
C LYS A 25 -47.90 -6.02 7.01
N LYS A 26 -47.37 -4.93 6.46
CA LYS A 26 -48.15 -3.93 5.70
C LYS A 26 -48.59 -4.46 4.34
N GLU A 27 -47.73 -5.22 3.65
CA GLU A 27 -48.07 -5.81 2.35
C GLU A 27 -49.14 -6.89 2.49
N ILE A 28 -49.05 -7.71 3.54
CA ILE A 28 -50.09 -8.69 3.87
C ILE A 28 -51.42 -7.98 4.11
N GLU A 29 -51.42 -6.92 4.91
CA GLU A 29 -52.64 -6.14 5.19
C GLU A 29 -53.26 -5.54 3.91
N VAL A 30 -52.45 -5.01 3.01
CA VAL A 30 -52.92 -4.44 1.73
C VAL A 30 -53.48 -5.52 0.79
N LEU A 31 -52.79 -6.66 0.67
CA LEU A 31 -53.23 -7.79 -0.14
C LEU A 31 -54.54 -8.38 0.39
N THR A 32 -54.66 -8.57 1.70
CA THR A 32 -55.87 -9.08 2.35
C THR A 32 -57.05 -8.10 2.18
N LYS A 33 -56.81 -6.79 2.30
CA LYS A 33 -57.84 -5.77 2.01
C LYS A 33 -58.34 -5.85 0.57
N LYS A 34 -57.44 -6.06 -0.39
CA LYS A 34 -57.78 -6.22 -1.80
C LYS A 34 -58.54 -7.53 -2.04
N ALA A 35 -58.11 -8.65 -1.45
CA ALA A 35 -58.79 -9.94 -1.52
C ALA A 35 -60.23 -9.88 -0.97
N LYS A 36 -60.42 -9.24 0.20
CA LYS A 36 -61.76 -8.99 0.77
C LYS A 36 -62.64 -8.15 -0.16
N SER A 37 -62.07 -7.10 -0.78
CA SER A 37 -62.82 -6.21 -1.68
C SER A 37 -63.37 -6.89 -2.93
N ILE A 38 -62.79 -8.03 -3.33
CA ILE A 38 -63.22 -8.83 -4.48
C ILE A 38 -64.02 -10.08 -4.06
N GLY A 39 -64.29 -10.23 -2.76
CA GLY A 39 -65.13 -11.28 -2.19
C GLY A 39 -64.42 -12.61 -1.94
N ILE A 40 -63.10 -12.59 -1.69
CA ILE A 40 -62.34 -13.74 -1.19
C ILE A 40 -62.28 -13.66 0.34
N ASP A 41 -62.44 -14.79 1.02
CA ASP A 41 -62.33 -14.88 2.47
C ASP A 41 -60.89 -14.64 2.96
N GLU A 42 -60.74 -14.06 4.14
CA GLU A 42 -59.43 -13.73 4.70
C GLU A 42 -58.59 -14.97 4.99
N ASP A 43 -59.20 -15.99 5.60
CA ASP A 43 -58.49 -17.20 6.00
C ASP A 43 -58.12 -18.02 4.75
N GLU A 44 -59.01 -18.08 3.77
CA GLU A 44 -58.77 -18.71 2.46
C GLU A 44 -57.60 -18.04 1.73
N PHE A 45 -57.58 -16.70 1.70
CA PHE A 45 -56.52 -15.93 1.05
C PHE A 45 -55.15 -16.11 1.73
N LEU A 46 -55.11 -16.14 3.06
CA LEU A 46 -53.86 -16.31 3.80
C LEU A 46 -53.23 -17.69 3.57
N ILE A 47 -54.05 -18.75 3.46
CA ILE A 47 -53.58 -20.10 3.12
C ILE A 47 -52.98 -20.11 1.71
N GLU A 48 -53.64 -19.48 0.74
CA GLU A 48 -53.16 -19.38 -0.65
C GLU A 48 -51.84 -18.59 -0.74
N LEU A 49 -51.75 -17.47 -0.02
CA LEU A 49 -50.55 -16.62 0.03
C LEU A 49 -49.34 -17.36 0.63
N ASP A 50 -49.56 -18.16 1.67
CA ASP A 50 -48.50 -18.98 2.27
C ASP A 50 -48.05 -20.13 1.35
N ALA A 51 -48.97 -20.73 0.59
CA ALA A 51 -48.63 -21.74 -0.42
C ALA A 51 -47.74 -21.16 -1.53
N GLU A 52 -48.07 -19.98 -2.05
CA GLU A 52 -47.27 -19.27 -3.06
C GLU A 52 -45.86 -18.93 -2.56
N LYS A 53 -45.75 -18.47 -1.31
CA LYS A 53 -44.47 -18.18 -0.66
C LYS A 53 -43.57 -19.42 -0.55
N ILE A 54 -44.15 -20.60 -0.28
CA ILE A 54 -43.40 -21.86 -0.22
C ILE A 54 -42.92 -22.27 -1.62
N ASN A 55 -43.77 -22.11 -2.64
CA ASN A 55 -43.43 -22.44 -4.03
C ASN A 55 -42.27 -21.57 -4.55
N LEU A 56 -42.28 -20.27 -4.30
CA LEU A 56 -41.20 -19.36 -4.68
C LEU A 56 -39.87 -19.66 -3.97
N LYS A 57 -39.91 -20.12 -2.71
CA LYS A 57 -38.69 -20.53 -2.00
C LYS A 57 -38.09 -21.80 -2.59
N LYS A 58 -38.92 -22.76 -3.02
CA LYS A 58 -38.46 -23.99 -3.67
C LYS A 58 -37.81 -23.67 -5.02
N THR A 59 -38.47 -22.89 -5.88
CA THR A 59 -37.93 -22.51 -7.20
C THR A 59 -36.63 -21.70 -7.13
N LYS A 60 -36.51 -20.74 -6.19
CA LYS A 60 -35.26 -19.99 -5.97
C LYS A 60 -34.10 -20.85 -5.46
N LYS A 61 -34.38 -21.87 -4.63
CA LYS A 61 -33.36 -22.79 -4.11
C LYS A 61 -32.83 -23.73 -5.20
N ASP A 62 -33.73 -24.28 -6.01
CA ASP A 62 -33.38 -25.19 -7.10
C ASP A 62 -32.57 -24.48 -8.22
N ASN A 63 -32.92 -23.22 -8.53
CA ASN A 63 -32.20 -22.44 -9.54
C ASN A 63 -30.74 -22.08 -9.14
N LYS A 64 -30.45 -21.86 -7.86
CA LYS A 64 -29.09 -21.55 -7.40
C LYS A 64 -28.17 -22.77 -7.41
N VAL A 65 -28.68 -23.94 -7.04
CA VAL A 65 -27.92 -25.21 -7.07
C VAL A 65 -27.67 -25.66 -8.52
N GLY A 66 -28.62 -25.40 -9.43
CA GLY A 66 -28.48 -25.72 -10.85
C GLY A 66 -27.40 -24.90 -11.58
N PHE A 67 -27.17 -23.64 -11.20
CA PHE A 67 -26.25 -22.76 -11.93
C PHE A 67 -24.76 -23.16 -11.78
N PHE A 68 -24.29 -23.43 -10.56
CA PHE A 68 -22.88 -23.78 -10.32
C PHE A 68 -22.51 -25.19 -10.79
N ASN A 69 -23.49 -26.08 -10.87
CA ASN A 69 -23.30 -27.45 -11.35
C ASN A 69 -23.50 -27.57 -12.87
N LYS A 70 -23.73 -26.45 -13.57
CA LYS A 70 -23.90 -26.40 -15.02
C LYS A 70 -22.65 -26.96 -15.71
N VAL A 71 -22.85 -27.96 -16.56
CA VAL A 71 -21.80 -28.50 -17.43
C VAL A 71 -21.51 -27.45 -18.50
N ILE A 72 -20.24 -27.03 -18.59
CA ILE A 72 -19.78 -26.04 -19.58
C ILE A 72 -18.97 -26.70 -20.69
N TYR A 73 -18.42 -27.88 -20.45
CA TYR A 73 -17.74 -28.68 -21.45
C TYR A 73 -17.94 -30.17 -21.18
N HIS A 74 -18.24 -30.90 -22.25
CA HIS A 74 -18.45 -32.33 -22.23
C HIS A 74 -17.75 -32.96 -23.42
N ARG A 75 -16.86 -33.92 -23.15
CA ARG A 75 -16.21 -34.74 -24.16
C ARG A 75 -16.64 -36.19 -23.95
N LYS A 76 -17.28 -36.78 -24.96
CA LYS A 76 -17.65 -38.20 -24.96
C LYS A 76 -16.41 -39.08 -24.90
N ALA A 77 -16.54 -40.21 -24.20
CA ALA A 77 -15.51 -41.26 -24.21
C ALA A 77 -15.30 -41.80 -25.63
N GLY A 78 -14.08 -42.17 -25.95
CA GLY A 78 -13.69 -42.68 -27.26
C GLY A 78 -12.33 -43.35 -27.20
N VAL A 79 -11.83 -43.77 -28.36
CA VAL A 79 -10.53 -44.42 -28.48
C VAL A 79 -9.65 -43.51 -29.33
N LYS A 80 -8.45 -43.20 -28.84
CA LYS A 80 -7.45 -42.44 -29.60
C LYS A 80 -6.36 -43.40 -30.05
N MET A 81 -5.98 -43.31 -31.32
CA MET A 81 -4.81 -43.99 -31.85
C MET A 81 -3.57 -43.19 -31.45
N GLU A 82 -2.67 -43.83 -30.71
CA GLU A 82 -1.39 -43.26 -30.33
C GLU A 82 -0.26 -44.09 -30.95
N GLU A 83 0.73 -43.42 -31.53
CA GLU A 83 1.90 -44.08 -32.11
C GLU A 83 2.79 -44.55 -30.97
N VAL A 84 3.10 -45.85 -30.95
CA VAL A 84 3.95 -46.43 -29.92
C VAL A 84 5.32 -46.72 -30.52
N GLU A 85 6.38 -46.27 -29.86
CA GLU A 85 7.75 -46.61 -30.25
C GLU A 85 8.00 -48.11 -30.05
N LYS A 86 8.43 -48.77 -31.13
CA LYS A 86 8.78 -50.20 -31.09
C LYS A 86 9.99 -50.41 -30.19
N GLY A 87 9.98 -51.49 -29.41
CA GLY A 87 11.17 -51.91 -28.68
C GLY A 87 12.35 -52.17 -29.63
N LEU A 88 13.55 -51.78 -29.18
CA LEU A 88 14.88 -51.76 -29.86
C LEU A 88 15.22 -52.96 -30.79
N LYS A 89 14.50 -54.09 -30.70
CA LYS A 89 14.72 -55.29 -31.53
C LYS A 89 14.15 -55.20 -32.95
N GLU A 90 13.13 -54.37 -33.19
CA GLU A 90 12.46 -54.28 -34.51
C GLU A 90 13.03 -53.20 -35.42
N GLU A 91 13.82 -52.27 -34.89
CA GLU A 91 14.50 -51.21 -35.67
C GLU A 91 15.67 -51.76 -36.52
N PHE A 92 16.23 -52.91 -36.13
CA PHE A 92 17.40 -53.54 -36.77
C PHE A 92 17.09 -54.31 -38.07
N LEU A 93 15.83 -54.68 -38.31
CA LEU A 93 15.41 -55.41 -39.51
C LEU A 93 14.54 -54.49 -40.34
N GLY A 94 15.19 -53.68 -41.19
CA GLY A 94 14.59 -52.59 -41.97
C GLY A 94 13.20 -52.90 -42.54
N GLY A 95 12.21 -52.17 -42.03
CA GLY A 95 10.81 -52.28 -42.46
C GLY A 95 9.83 -51.70 -41.44
N GLY A 96 9.98 -50.43 -41.07
CA GLY A 96 9.11 -49.79 -40.07
C GLY A 96 7.76 -49.41 -40.63
N LYS A 97 6.72 -50.22 -40.39
CA LYS A 97 5.33 -49.74 -40.39
C LYS A 97 5.02 -49.22 -38.98
N THR A 98 4.57 -47.98 -38.87
CA THR A 98 4.09 -47.39 -37.61
C THR A 98 2.93 -48.22 -37.08
N GLU A 99 2.99 -48.59 -35.81
CA GLU A 99 1.96 -49.39 -35.15
C GLU A 99 1.16 -48.46 -34.22
N TYR A 100 -0.14 -48.37 -34.47
CA TYR A 100 -1.05 -47.51 -33.72
C TYR A 100 -1.72 -48.34 -32.63
N GLN A 101 -1.58 -47.92 -31.37
CA GLN A 101 -2.28 -48.52 -30.26
C GLN A 101 -3.55 -47.73 -29.92
N GLU A 102 -4.66 -48.45 -29.81
CA GLU A 102 -5.93 -47.93 -29.32
C GLU A 102 -5.86 -47.68 -27.82
N VAL A 103 -5.84 -46.41 -27.40
CA VAL A 103 -5.86 -46.00 -26.00
C VAL A 103 -7.28 -45.53 -25.63
N PRO A 104 -7.94 -46.12 -24.61
CA PRO A 104 -9.25 -45.68 -24.17
C PRO A 104 -9.16 -44.30 -23.50
N VAL A 105 -9.97 -43.36 -23.99
CA VAL A 105 -10.08 -42.00 -23.44
C VAL A 105 -11.38 -41.90 -22.64
N ASN A 106 -11.23 -41.64 -21.34
CA ASN A 106 -12.35 -41.47 -20.43
C ASN A 106 -13.18 -40.22 -20.77
N GLU A 107 -14.45 -40.24 -20.36
CA GLU A 107 -15.36 -39.10 -20.49
C GLU A 107 -14.88 -37.93 -19.62
N LEU A 108 -14.85 -36.73 -20.20
CA LEU A 108 -14.45 -35.53 -19.48
C LEU A 108 -15.62 -34.57 -19.35
N ILE A 109 -15.99 -34.28 -18.10
CA ILE A 109 -17.08 -33.34 -17.77
C ILE A 109 -16.49 -32.20 -16.96
N VAL A 110 -16.42 -31.01 -17.55
CA VAL A 110 -16.03 -29.80 -16.83
C VAL A 110 -17.29 -29.04 -16.45
N ARG A 111 -17.50 -28.91 -15.14
CA ARG A 111 -18.59 -28.11 -14.57
C ARG A 111 -18.09 -26.71 -14.25
N LEU A 112 -18.98 -25.73 -14.25
CA LEU A 112 -18.66 -24.32 -14.04
C LEU A 112 -17.79 -24.06 -12.80
N TRP A 113 -18.02 -24.79 -11.71
CA TRP A 113 -17.22 -24.67 -10.49
C TRP A 113 -15.72 -24.98 -10.69
N HIS A 114 -15.36 -25.90 -11.60
CA HIS A 114 -13.95 -26.23 -11.90
C HIS A 114 -13.19 -25.05 -12.52
N VAL A 115 -13.89 -24.07 -13.11
CA VAL A 115 -13.29 -22.86 -13.67
C VAL A 115 -13.29 -21.72 -12.66
N LEU A 116 -14.39 -21.57 -11.90
CA LEU A 116 -14.55 -20.45 -10.96
C LEU A 116 -13.62 -20.56 -9.74
N VAL A 117 -13.41 -21.77 -9.20
CA VAL A 117 -12.56 -21.97 -8.03
C VAL A 117 -11.11 -21.53 -8.25
N PRO A 118 -10.39 -22.01 -9.28
CA PRO A 118 -9.01 -21.60 -9.49
C PRO A 118 -8.89 -20.09 -9.78
N LEU A 119 -9.85 -19.49 -10.50
CA LEU A 119 -9.86 -18.06 -10.76
C LEU A 119 -10.00 -17.23 -9.46
N LEU A 120 -10.82 -17.69 -8.52
CA LEU A 120 -10.95 -17.08 -7.20
C LEU A 120 -9.63 -17.14 -6.40
N PHE A 121 -8.92 -18.28 -6.44
CA PHE A 121 -7.61 -18.42 -5.80
C PHE A 121 -6.57 -17.45 -6.37
N VAL A 122 -6.57 -17.22 -7.70
CA VAL A 122 -5.69 -16.23 -8.33
C VAL A 122 -5.99 -14.81 -7.85
N ILE A 123 -7.27 -14.42 -7.77
CA ILE A 123 -7.67 -13.09 -7.29
C ILE A 123 -7.28 -12.89 -5.83
N ILE A 124 -7.54 -13.87 -4.97
CA ILE A 124 -7.18 -13.80 -3.54
C ILE A 124 -5.67 -13.74 -3.38
N GLY A 125 -4.92 -14.60 -4.08
CA GLY A 125 -3.45 -14.59 -4.06
C GLY A 125 -2.87 -13.26 -4.53
N SER A 126 -3.42 -12.67 -5.58
CA SER A 126 -3.03 -11.35 -6.08
C SER A 126 -3.30 -10.23 -5.05
N GLY A 127 -4.46 -10.26 -4.38
CA GLY A 127 -4.79 -9.28 -3.35
C GLY A 127 -3.87 -9.36 -2.13
N ILE A 128 -3.55 -10.58 -1.67
CA ILE A 128 -2.62 -10.80 -0.56
C ILE A 128 -1.19 -10.35 -0.95
N GLY A 129 -0.72 -10.73 -2.14
CA GLY A 129 0.60 -10.35 -2.65
C GLY A 129 0.75 -8.83 -2.81
N TYR A 130 -0.28 -8.15 -3.30
CA TYR A 130 -0.30 -6.69 -3.43
C TYR A 130 -0.20 -5.99 -2.06
N ASN A 131 -0.89 -6.50 -1.05
CA ASN A 131 -0.84 -5.94 0.31
C ASN A 131 0.55 -6.11 0.94
N PHE A 132 1.18 -7.28 0.74
CA PHE A 132 2.55 -7.53 1.21
C PHE A 132 3.58 -6.65 0.49
N TYR A 133 3.42 -6.45 -0.83
CA TYR A 133 4.28 -5.57 -1.61
C TYR A 133 4.23 -4.10 -1.14
N ILE A 134 3.04 -3.60 -0.80
CA ILE A 134 2.90 -2.22 -0.27
C ILE A 134 3.48 -2.08 1.14
N ASN A 135 3.48 -3.14 1.95
CA ASN A 135 3.90 -3.09 3.35
C ASN A 135 5.41 -3.20 3.58
N HIS A 136 6.23 -3.41 2.56
CA HIS A 136 7.68 -3.27 2.73
C HIS A 136 8.02 -1.80 3.05
N THR A 137 8.53 -1.58 4.26
CA THR A 137 9.03 -0.27 4.71
C THR A 137 10.47 -0.11 4.24
N THR A 138 10.70 0.77 3.28
CA THR A 138 12.06 1.20 2.87
C THR A 138 12.51 2.40 3.70
N ILE A 139 13.81 2.67 3.74
CA ILE A 139 14.38 3.86 4.40
C ILE A 139 13.70 5.13 3.87
N ASP A 140 13.57 5.25 2.54
CA ASP A 140 12.89 6.39 1.91
C ASP A 140 11.42 6.54 2.33
N LYS A 141 10.71 5.42 2.52
CA LYS A 141 9.32 5.44 2.98
C LYS A 141 9.20 5.82 4.46
N ALA A 142 10.16 5.40 5.30
CA ALA A 142 10.22 5.82 6.70
C ALA A 142 10.51 7.33 6.79
N LEU A 143 11.51 7.79 6.03
CA LEU A 143 11.87 9.20 5.91
C LEU A 143 10.72 10.08 5.39
N ALA A 144 9.97 9.63 4.39
CA ALA A 144 8.81 10.36 3.87
C ALA A 144 7.69 10.54 4.93
N ASN A 145 7.64 9.67 5.94
CA ASN A 145 6.71 9.76 7.06
C ASN A 145 7.32 10.39 8.32
N TYR A 146 8.54 10.96 8.22
CA TYR A 146 9.30 11.50 9.35
C TYR A 146 9.56 10.49 10.48
N ASP A 147 9.60 9.20 10.16
CA ASP A 147 9.92 8.12 11.11
C ASP A 147 11.43 7.84 11.09
N PHE A 148 12.18 8.69 11.79
CA PHE A 148 13.65 8.64 11.83
C PHE A 148 14.18 7.44 12.64
N GLU A 149 13.41 6.94 13.63
CA GLU A 149 13.78 5.74 14.37
C GLU A 149 13.70 4.51 13.45
N LYS A 150 12.62 4.37 12.68
CA LYS A 150 12.50 3.27 11.73
C LYS A 150 13.52 3.36 10.61
N ALA A 151 13.83 4.58 10.14
CA ALA A 151 14.88 4.78 9.15
C ALA A 151 16.25 4.32 9.66
N ARG A 152 16.60 4.61 10.93
CA ARG A 152 17.84 4.13 11.57
C ARG A 152 17.88 2.63 11.79
N GLU A 153 16.76 2.03 12.16
CA GLU A 153 16.64 0.56 12.29
C GLU A 153 16.96 -0.13 10.95
N LEU A 154 16.31 0.33 9.87
CA LEU A 154 16.53 -0.20 8.52
C LEU A 154 17.94 0.09 8.00
N MET A 155 18.51 1.26 8.29
CA MET A 155 19.90 1.61 7.97
C MET A 155 20.89 0.69 8.69
N GLY A 156 20.60 0.29 9.94
CA GLY A 156 21.45 -0.58 10.74
C GLY A 156 21.67 -1.98 10.15
N GLU A 157 20.78 -2.44 9.27
CA GLU A 157 20.91 -3.70 8.55
C GLU A 157 21.92 -3.63 7.39
N LEU A 158 22.28 -2.42 6.94
CA LEU A 158 23.22 -2.22 5.84
C LEU A 158 24.67 -2.48 6.28
N ARG A 159 25.42 -3.17 5.42
CA ARG A 159 26.84 -3.46 5.63
C ARG A 159 27.69 -2.51 4.78
N CYS A 160 28.89 -2.23 5.27
CA CYS A 160 29.89 -1.53 4.49
C CYS A 160 30.88 -2.53 3.92
N GLU A 161 31.11 -2.44 2.62
CA GLU A 161 31.99 -3.35 1.89
C GLU A 161 33.19 -2.54 1.36
N GLY A 162 34.39 -2.98 1.70
CA GLY A 162 35.62 -2.41 1.16
C GLY A 162 36.20 -3.34 0.11
N SER A 163 36.23 -2.90 -1.15
CA SER A 163 36.93 -3.62 -2.22
C SER A 163 38.33 -3.02 -2.40
N LYS A 164 39.37 -3.85 -2.22
CA LYS A 164 40.74 -3.48 -2.60
C LYS A 164 41.02 -4.05 -4.00
N GLY A 165 41.06 -3.20 -5.01
CA GLY A 165 41.45 -3.58 -6.38
C GLY A 165 42.48 -2.61 -6.95
N LEU A 166 43.59 -3.13 -7.48
CA LEU A 166 44.56 -2.39 -8.33
C LEU A 166 44.99 -1.00 -7.83
N GLY A 167 45.25 -0.86 -6.52
CA GLY A 167 45.78 0.39 -5.94
C GLY A 167 44.77 1.53 -5.77
N LEU A 168 43.49 1.29 -6.06
CA LEU A 168 42.39 2.21 -5.75
C LEU A 168 41.55 1.59 -4.63
N ILE A 169 41.29 2.38 -3.58
CA ILE A 169 40.40 1.99 -2.49
C ILE A 169 39.00 2.47 -2.88
N ASP A 170 38.17 1.57 -3.42
CA ASP A 170 36.75 1.86 -3.64
C ASP A 170 36.00 1.43 -2.38
N VAL A 171 35.76 2.41 -1.49
CA VAL A 171 34.96 2.20 -0.29
C VAL A 171 33.50 2.42 -0.66
N ASP A 172 32.70 1.36 -0.54
CA ASP A 172 31.25 1.45 -0.66
C ASP A 172 30.60 1.16 0.70
N CYS A 173 30.04 2.20 1.31
CA CYS A 173 29.42 2.10 2.62
C CYS A 173 28.01 2.68 2.55
N PRO A 174 27.04 1.90 2.01
CA PRO A 174 25.66 2.35 1.86
C PRO A 174 25.05 2.76 3.21
N ARG A 175 25.50 2.14 4.30
CA ARG A 175 25.13 2.53 5.66
C ARG A 175 25.41 4.01 5.95
N THR A 176 26.65 4.46 5.73
CA THR A 176 27.04 5.87 5.97
C THR A 176 26.32 6.82 5.04
N ILE A 177 26.14 6.45 3.77
CA ILE A 177 25.38 7.26 2.79
C ILE A 177 23.94 7.49 3.29
N GLN A 178 23.26 6.42 3.75
CA GLN A 178 21.91 6.53 4.28
C GLN A 178 21.87 7.29 5.61
N GLU A 179 22.85 7.12 6.49
CA GLU A 179 22.92 7.83 7.76
C GLU A 179 23.07 9.35 7.54
N VAL A 180 23.92 9.78 6.61
CA VAL A 180 24.04 11.21 6.25
C VAL A 180 22.71 11.76 5.74
N LYS A 181 21.99 10.98 4.91
CA LYS A 181 20.65 11.36 4.42
C LYS A 181 19.63 11.50 5.57
N ILE A 182 19.64 10.57 6.52
CA ILE A 182 18.79 10.62 7.72
C ILE A 182 19.11 11.87 8.53
N ILE A 183 20.39 12.11 8.84
CA ILE A 183 20.86 13.28 9.58
C ILE A 183 20.43 14.58 8.92
N GLN A 184 20.57 14.69 7.60
CA GLN A 184 20.16 15.87 6.86
C GLN A 184 18.65 16.12 7.00
N GLN A 185 17.81 15.12 6.77
CA GLN A 185 16.36 15.31 6.87
C GLN A 185 15.86 15.52 8.30
N GLU A 186 16.44 14.83 9.27
CA GLU A 186 16.09 14.98 10.68
C GLU A 186 16.49 16.34 11.22
N SER A 187 17.67 16.85 10.84
CA SER A 187 18.10 18.19 11.25
C SER A 187 17.16 19.27 10.70
N HIS A 188 16.76 19.20 9.42
CA HIS A 188 15.72 20.08 8.86
C HIS A 188 14.40 19.98 9.65
N PHE A 189 13.93 18.76 9.93
CA PHE A 189 12.72 18.56 10.72
C PHE A 189 12.83 19.17 12.12
N LEU A 190 13.98 19.02 12.79
CA LEU A 190 14.22 19.59 14.11
C LEU A 190 14.26 21.11 14.09
N ILE A 191 14.84 21.72 13.05
CA ILE A 191 14.82 23.18 12.84
C ILE A 191 13.38 23.64 12.65
N GLU A 192 12.58 22.92 11.86
CA GLU A 192 11.17 23.23 11.65
C GLU A 192 10.33 23.16 12.94
N ASN A 193 10.78 22.38 13.93
CA ASN A 193 10.14 22.25 15.24
C ASN A 193 10.90 22.98 16.36
N ASP A 194 11.75 23.96 16.04
CA ASP A 194 12.46 24.84 16.99
C ASP A 194 13.45 24.10 17.94
N GLN A 195 13.85 22.89 17.57
CA GLN A 195 14.80 22.06 18.31
C GLN A 195 16.23 22.26 17.80
N PHE A 196 16.70 23.51 17.75
CA PHE A 196 17.98 23.89 17.11
C PHE A 196 19.21 23.20 17.71
N GLU A 197 19.28 23.09 19.03
CA GLU A 197 20.42 22.45 19.70
C GLU A 197 20.54 20.97 19.30
N LYS A 198 19.40 20.28 19.20
CA LYS A 198 19.38 18.89 18.71
C LYS A 198 19.76 18.80 17.25
N ALA A 199 19.27 19.71 16.40
CA ALA A 199 19.63 19.75 14.99
C ALA A 199 21.16 19.87 14.81
N ILE A 200 21.78 20.81 15.54
CA ILE A 200 23.24 21.00 15.53
C ILE A 200 23.96 19.74 16.05
N HIS A 201 23.49 19.14 17.14
CA HIS A 201 24.10 17.94 17.71
C HIS A 201 24.08 16.76 16.74
N ILE A 202 22.97 16.52 16.05
CA ILE A 202 22.83 15.42 15.09
C ILE A 202 23.75 15.64 13.89
N VAL A 203 23.86 16.87 13.37
CA VAL A 203 24.76 17.17 12.26
C VAL A 203 26.22 16.97 12.64
N LYS A 204 26.62 17.35 13.87
CA LYS A 204 27.97 17.08 14.38
C LYS A 204 28.32 15.60 14.48
N SER A 205 27.33 14.71 14.61
CA SER A 205 27.60 13.27 14.61
C SER A 205 28.12 12.73 13.27
N VAL A 206 28.00 13.52 12.19
CA VAL A 206 28.56 13.17 10.86
C VAL A 206 30.08 12.98 10.94
N GLU A 207 30.80 13.76 11.75
CA GLU A 207 32.26 13.61 11.94
C GLU A 207 32.66 12.22 12.43
N ALA A 208 31.78 11.57 13.18
CA ALA A 208 32.02 10.24 13.75
C ALA A 208 31.65 9.10 12.79
N LEU A 209 31.12 9.40 11.60
CA LEU A 209 30.67 8.37 10.67
C LEU A 209 31.85 7.69 9.97
N PRO A 210 31.84 6.34 9.91
CA PRO A 210 32.90 5.60 9.26
C PRO A 210 32.87 5.89 7.75
N TYR A 211 34.05 6.08 7.17
CA TYR A 211 34.24 6.26 5.73
C TYR A 211 33.64 7.54 5.14
N TYR A 212 33.21 8.51 5.95
CA TYR A 212 32.58 9.73 5.44
C TYR A 212 33.50 10.51 4.49
N GLN A 213 34.75 10.72 4.88
CA GLN A 213 35.73 11.45 4.06
C GLN A 213 36.03 10.69 2.77
N GLU A 214 36.24 9.39 2.84
CA GLU A 214 36.50 8.54 1.67
C GLU A 214 35.31 8.53 0.70
N LEU A 215 34.09 8.49 1.21
CA LEU A 215 32.87 8.58 0.40
C LEU A 215 32.71 9.95 -0.27
N TYR A 216 33.12 11.03 0.41
CA TYR A 216 33.14 12.37 -0.18
C TYR A 216 34.20 12.47 -1.28
N ASP A 217 35.44 12.02 -1.02
CA ASP A 217 36.54 12.06 -1.98
C ASP A 217 36.24 11.22 -3.24
N ASN A 218 35.50 10.11 -3.07
CA ASN A 218 35.02 9.26 -4.16
C ASN A 218 33.73 9.77 -4.85
N GLY A 219 33.21 10.94 -4.44
CA GLY A 219 32.02 11.56 -5.01
C GLY A 219 30.69 10.82 -4.74
N LYS A 220 30.68 9.89 -3.77
CA LYS A 220 29.47 9.17 -3.32
C LYS A 220 28.61 10.03 -2.40
N ILE A 221 29.26 10.91 -1.65
CA ILE A 221 28.62 12.00 -0.89
C ILE A 221 29.04 13.31 -1.54
N THR A 222 28.08 14.20 -1.77
CA THR A 222 28.30 15.45 -2.52
C THR A 222 28.55 16.66 -1.63
N ILE A 223 28.27 16.56 -0.34
CA ILE A 223 28.32 17.68 0.60
C ILE A 223 29.46 17.42 1.57
N TYR A 224 30.36 18.39 1.69
CA TYR A 224 31.43 18.36 2.69
C TYR A 224 30.87 18.65 4.09
N TYR A 225 31.49 18.11 5.12
CA TYR A 225 30.97 18.22 6.49
C TYR A 225 30.82 19.68 6.94
N ASP A 226 31.84 20.51 6.73
CA ASP A 226 31.80 21.92 7.13
C ASP A 226 30.68 22.65 6.40
N ASP A 227 30.47 22.37 5.10
CA ASP A 227 29.40 22.97 4.30
C ASP A 227 28.01 22.57 4.81
N LEU A 228 27.85 21.30 5.22
CA LEU A 228 26.60 20.81 5.82
C LEU A 228 26.31 21.54 7.14
N LEU A 229 27.32 21.64 8.01
CA LEU A 229 27.18 22.30 9.31
C LEU A 229 26.91 23.80 9.15
N GLU A 230 27.62 24.46 8.25
CA GLU A 230 27.39 25.88 7.92
C GLU A 230 25.99 26.12 7.35
N GLY A 231 25.51 25.25 6.44
CA GLY A 231 24.16 25.31 5.91
C GLY A 231 23.09 25.27 7.00
N ILE A 232 23.26 24.39 7.98
CA ILE A 232 22.35 24.25 9.12
C ILE A 232 22.36 25.49 10.00
N TYR A 233 23.53 26.08 10.28
CA TYR A 233 23.61 27.35 11.00
C TYR A 233 22.90 28.47 10.24
N ILE A 234 23.07 28.56 8.92
CA ILE A 234 22.39 29.57 8.10
C ILE A 234 20.87 29.43 8.19
N GLU A 235 20.35 28.21 8.09
CA GLU A 235 18.93 27.92 8.14
C GLU A 235 18.31 28.27 9.51
N ILE A 236 18.96 27.87 10.59
CA ILE A 236 18.56 28.24 11.96
C ILE A 236 18.50 29.77 12.10
N MET A 237 19.52 30.46 11.60
CA MET A 237 19.62 31.92 11.72
C MET A 237 18.56 32.64 10.90
N ALA A 238 18.26 32.13 9.69
CA ALA A 238 17.17 32.63 8.87
C ALA A 238 15.82 32.47 9.58
N LYS A 239 15.58 31.29 10.18
CA LYS A 239 14.34 31.02 10.92
C LYS A 239 14.17 31.93 12.13
N ILE A 240 15.22 32.07 12.94
CA ILE A 240 15.18 32.97 14.11
C ILE A 240 14.97 34.42 13.69
N SER A 241 15.64 34.88 12.62
CA SER A 241 15.45 36.25 12.13
C SER A 241 14.02 36.52 11.67
N ASN A 242 13.30 35.52 11.16
CA ASN A 242 11.92 35.69 10.72
C ASN A 242 10.91 35.70 11.89
N ASN A 243 11.27 35.13 13.05
CA ASN A 243 10.37 35.00 14.18
C ASN A 243 11.04 35.39 15.51
N THR A 244 11.63 36.58 15.54
CA THR A 244 12.45 37.07 16.66
C THR A 244 11.70 37.23 17.99
N SER A 245 10.37 37.32 18.00
CA SER A 245 9.60 37.46 19.24
C SER A 245 9.52 36.18 20.06
N GLU A 246 9.78 35.03 19.45
CA GLU A 246 9.62 33.71 20.07
C GLU A 246 10.90 33.19 20.73
N TYR A 247 12.06 33.61 20.23
CA TYR A 247 13.35 33.07 20.67
C TYR A 247 14.05 33.96 21.71
N ARG A 248 14.87 33.34 22.56
CA ARG A 248 15.68 34.06 23.56
C ARG A 248 17.01 34.49 22.97
N PHE A 249 17.49 35.67 23.37
CA PHE A 249 18.80 36.19 22.98
C PHE A 249 19.96 35.23 23.32
N GLU A 250 19.85 34.50 24.44
CA GLU A 250 20.84 33.50 24.86
C GLU A 250 20.98 32.37 23.84
N GLN A 251 19.86 31.90 23.25
CA GLN A 251 19.87 30.86 22.22
C GLN A 251 20.57 31.35 20.95
N LEU A 252 20.25 32.58 20.53
CA LEU A 252 20.92 33.26 19.41
C LEU A 252 22.43 33.38 19.63
N GLN A 253 22.85 33.76 20.84
CA GLN A 253 24.27 33.89 21.16
C GLN A 253 24.98 32.53 21.11
N THR A 254 24.36 31.47 21.65
CA THR A 254 24.92 30.11 21.60
C THR A 254 25.09 29.65 20.15
N ILE A 255 24.05 29.82 19.32
CA ILE A 255 24.08 29.43 17.90
C ILE A 255 25.14 30.24 17.14
N TYR A 256 25.16 31.56 17.30
CA TYR A 256 26.13 32.43 16.63
C TYR A 256 27.57 32.12 17.05
N SER A 257 27.81 31.79 18.31
CA SER A 257 29.13 31.41 18.82
C SER A 257 29.60 30.04 18.32
N GLY A 258 28.67 29.16 17.94
CA GLY A 258 28.97 27.83 17.39
C GLY A 258 29.50 27.86 15.96
N ILE A 259 29.33 28.98 15.24
CA ILE A 259 29.80 29.15 13.87
C ILE A 259 31.32 29.39 13.88
N GLN A 260 32.09 28.43 13.38
CA GLN A 260 33.55 28.55 13.37
C GLN A 260 34.06 29.58 12.35
N SER A 261 33.45 29.62 11.16
CA SER A 261 33.85 30.54 10.09
C SER A 261 33.64 32.00 10.47
N ASN A 262 34.74 32.74 10.58
CA ASN A 262 34.73 34.19 10.81
C ASN A 262 34.03 34.95 9.67
N GLN A 263 34.20 34.47 8.44
CA GLN A 263 33.58 35.06 7.26
C GLN A 263 32.06 34.86 7.31
N LEU A 264 31.60 33.65 7.60
CA LEU A 264 30.18 33.34 7.69
C LEU A 264 29.51 34.10 8.83
N ARG A 265 30.14 34.15 10.02
CA ARG A 265 29.68 34.99 11.14
C ARG A 265 29.47 36.44 10.73
N LYS A 266 30.46 37.02 10.04
CA LYS A 266 30.37 38.42 9.57
C LYS A 266 29.24 38.60 8.56
N GLN A 267 29.07 37.66 7.62
CA GLN A 267 27.99 37.72 6.63
C GLN A 267 26.62 37.62 7.29
N LEU A 268 26.40 36.63 8.16
CA LEU A 268 25.15 36.46 8.90
C LEU A 268 24.84 37.67 9.79
N TYR A 269 25.85 38.21 10.46
CA TYR A 269 25.71 39.45 11.22
C TYR A 269 25.23 40.60 10.33
N LEU A 270 25.85 40.82 9.16
CA LEU A 270 25.44 41.88 8.24
C LEU A 270 24.02 41.67 7.69
N SER A 271 23.65 40.42 7.41
CA SER A 271 22.32 40.08 6.86
C SER A 271 21.18 40.24 7.86
N TYR A 272 21.43 39.99 9.15
CA TYR A 272 20.37 39.93 10.16
C TYR A 272 20.51 40.97 11.29
N ALA A 273 21.54 41.82 11.24
CA ALA A 273 21.83 42.84 12.25
C ALA A 273 20.62 43.72 12.57
N ASP A 274 19.92 44.24 11.55
CA ASP A 274 18.80 45.16 11.77
C ASP A 274 17.62 44.49 12.46
N SER A 275 17.31 43.25 12.07
CA SER A 275 16.27 42.43 12.71
C SER A 275 16.60 42.17 14.18
N TRP A 276 17.84 41.78 14.48
CA TRP A 276 18.26 41.52 15.85
C TRP A 276 18.37 42.78 16.70
N LYS A 277 18.83 43.89 16.12
CA LYS A 277 18.89 45.19 16.82
C LYS A 277 17.51 45.67 17.21
N LYS A 278 16.51 45.45 16.35
CA LYS A 278 15.11 45.76 16.64
C LYS A 278 14.53 44.85 17.72
N ALA A 279 14.83 43.55 17.69
CA ALA A 279 14.29 42.58 18.62
C ALA A 279 14.96 42.60 20.00
N TYR A 280 16.28 42.83 20.06
CA TYR A 280 17.09 42.76 21.29
C TYR A 280 18.02 43.98 21.43
N PRO A 281 17.46 45.21 21.50
CA PRO A 281 18.26 46.44 21.48
C PRO A 281 19.28 46.54 22.62
N GLU A 282 18.94 46.03 23.80
CA GLU A 282 19.81 46.07 24.99
C GLU A 282 21.00 45.08 24.92
N TYR A 283 20.87 44.04 24.10
CA TYR A 283 21.84 42.95 24.02
C TYR A 283 22.65 42.95 22.73
N PHE A 284 22.20 43.69 21.70
CA PHE A 284 22.85 43.76 20.39
C PHE A 284 24.32 44.18 20.47
N ASN A 285 24.66 45.13 21.34
CA ASN A 285 26.05 45.57 21.55
C ASN A 285 26.94 44.51 22.23
N LYS A 286 26.36 43.48 22.87
CA LYS A 286 27.13 42.37 23.45
C LYS A 286 27.55 41.35 22.40
N LEU A 287 26.75 41.14 21.34
CA LEU A 287 27.13 40.26 20.22
C LEU A 287 28.37 40.77 19.48
N THR A 288 28.56 42.08 19.40
CA THR A 288 29.65 42.72 18.65
C THR A 288 30.97 42.84 19.42
N ASN A 289 30.92 42.74 20.76
CA ASN A 289 32.08 42.99 21.63
C ASN A 289 32.88 41.73 21.97
N ASN A 290 32.43 40.53 21.57
CA ASN A 290 33.23 39.29 21.61
C ASN A 290 34.16 39.16 20.39
N LYS A 291 34.83 40.27 20.02
CA LYS A 291 35.94 40.26 19.05
C LYS A 291 37.20 39.69 19.66
#